data_AF-A0A4C1SBK0-F1
#
_entry.id   AF-A0A4C1SBK0-F1
#
_cell.length_a   1.000
_cell.length_b   1.000
_cell.length_c   1.000
_cell.angle_alpha   90.00
_cell.angle_beta   90.00
_cell.angle_gamma   90.00
#
_symmetry.space_group_name_H-M   'P 1'
#
loop_
_entity.id
_entity.type
_entity.pdbx_description
1 polymer ?
#
loop_
_entity_poly.entity_id
_entity_poly.type
_entity_poly.pdbx_seq_one_letter_code
_entity_poly.pdbx_strand_id
1 'polypeptide(L)'
;MLRRAKRRCGARRAVLFIFIYGPCPCLPSGQTREGRRRRCTYANIEILRYETLFVAYFCSSRARTAKVARSQESEEQTQTRQMLDSQRHATQRFSETYTRTQARRTLDAERHASQRASETFTQTQARQALDAKRHASQRASEMFTQIETRQALDAERHASQRASETYTQTQSRQTLDAERHAFQRASETFTQTQARQTLDAERHASQRAAETVEQTQTRRVLDAERHAQLIAAETDEDSQRRRLLNAERQAERRRTFSISTWEAFNGAAFEYDPLIDYIDHRLVIIGRMDKKCRYCEALKWKEETPGMCCSGGKVKIPLLGEPEEPLKSLLLYDSNESRRFLSRIRKYNSCFQMTSFGVDKEVVKPGFSPTFTIQGQVYHRIGSLLPANNEQPKFLQLYFMGDEEYEADRRCQNIQGIERDTVLKIQRMLHEHNRLINTFKTALERMPGEDYRLVMHPDRTPSGEHERRYNAPLINEVAAMVTGEQFASRDIVYRPEMTH
;
A
#
# COMPACT_ATOMS: atom_id res chain seq x y z
N MET A 1 -11.16 39.83 25.51
CA MET A 1 -11.35 40.51 26.81
C MET A 1 -10.60 39.74 27.90
N LEU A 2 -9.81 40.49 28.67
CA LEU A 2 -8.88 40.07 29.74
C LEU A 2 -9.55 39.22 30.84
N ARG A 3 -8.90 38.14 31.32
CA ARG A 3 -8.04 38.04 32.53
C ARG A 3 -8.63 38.55 33.87
N ARG A 4 -8.55 37.63 34.86
CA ARG A 4 -8.24 37.80 36.31
C ARG A 4 -9.34 38.23 37.31
N ALA A 5 -9.70 37.25 38.15
CA ALA A 5 -9.47 37.18 39.60
C ALA A 5 -9.90 38.35 40.53
N LYS A 6 -10.76 38.06 41.53
CA LYS A 6 -10.43 38.07 42.99
C LYS A 6 -11.69 37.91 43.88
N ARG A 7 -11.57 37.00 44.86
CA ARG A 7 -11.99 37.04 46.28
C ARG A 7 -13.15 37.98 46.70
N ARG A 8 -14.11 37.46 47.50
CA ARG A 8 -14.23 37.71 48.98
C ARG A 8 -15.52 37.15 49.63
N CYS A 9 -15.33 36.65 50.85
CA CYS A 9 -16.13 36.79 52.09
C CYS A 9 -17.58 36.26 52.25
N GLY A 10 -17.83 35.71 53.45
CA GLY A 10 -19.11 35.75 54.19
C GLY A 10 -19.67 34.36 54.54
N ALA A 11 -19.32 33.76 55.68
CA ALA A 11 -20.00 33.88 56.98
C ALA A 11 -21.37 33.17 57.08
N ARG A 12 -21.48 32.15 57.95
CA ARG A 12 -22.33 32.12 59.18
C ARG A 12 -22.66 30.68 59.62
N ARG A 13 -22.64 30.51 60.95
CA ARG A 13 -23.00 29.35 61.75
C ARG A 13 -24.44 28.88 61.52
N ALA A 14 -24.69 27.58 61.66
CA ALA A 14 -25.92 27.07 62.25
C ALA A 14 -25.63 25.72 62.93
N VAL A 15 -25.74 25.70 64.26
CA VAL A 15 -25.82 24.52 65.11
C VAL A 15 -27.31 24.20 65.25
N LEU A 16 -27.72 22.95 65.04
CA LEU A 16 -29.05 22.47 65.39
C LEU A 16 -28.90 21.31 66.38
N PHE A 17 -29.31 21.57 67.62
CA PHE A 17 -29.57 20.55 68.64
C PHE A 17 -30.96 19.95 68.39
N ILE A 18 -31.07 18.62 68.49
CA ILE A 18 -32.35 17.94 68.66
C ILE A 18 -32.21 17.02 69.90
N PHE A 19 -32.91 17.40 70.97
CA PHE A 19 -33.34 16.49 72.03
C PHE A 19 -34.41 15.55 71.48
N ILE A 20 -34.55 14.33 72.04
CA ILE A 20 -35.82 13.77 72.57
C ILE A 20 -35.62 12.29 73.02
N TYR A 21 -35.97 12.08 74.28
CA TYR A 21 -36.56 10.92 74.98
C TYR A 21 -36.61 9.52 74.35
N GLY A 22 -36.13 8.54 75.16
CA GLY A 22 -36.74 7.22 75.49
C GLY A 22 -37.13 6.25 74.37
N PRO A 23 -37.58 5.01 74.65
CA PRO A 23 -37.68 4.26 75.92
C PRO A 23 -36.96 2.88 75.87
N CYS A 24 -36.94 2.23 77.03
CA CYS A 24 -36.69 0.79 77.21
C CYS A 24 -37.75 -0.06 76.47
N PRO A 25 -37.37 -1.22 75.90
CA PRO A 25 -38.21 -2.40 76.11
C PRO A 25 -37.42 -3.70 76.35
N CYS A 26 -37.75 -4.33 77.47
CA CYS A 26 -38.24 -5.72 77.58
C CYS A 26 -37.54 -6.83 76.77
N LEU A 27 -36.79 -7.69 77.47
CA LEU A 27 -36.58 -9.10 77.09
C LEU A 27 -37.47 -9.99 77.98
N PRO A 28 -38.24 -10.94 77.43
CA PRO A 28 -38.93 -11.96 78.20
C PRO A 28 -38.08 -13.23 78.32
N SER A 29 -38.00 -13.82 79.51
CA SER A 29 -37.98 -15.28 79.72
C SER A 29 -38.04 -15.61 81.21
N GLY A 30 -39.25 -15.90 81.70
CA GLY A 30 -39.45 -16.96 82.69
C GLY A 30 -39.27 -18.32 81.99
N GLN A 31 -38.97 -19.45 82.62
CA GLN A 31 -39.39 -20.03 83.89
C GLN A 31 -38.28 -21.03 84.33
N THR A 32 -37.80 -21.02 85.59
CA THR A 32 -38.19 -21.90 86.73
C THR A 32 -38.32 -23.39 86.36
N ARG A 33 -37.65 -24.38 86.96
CA ARG A 33 -37.42 -24.87 88.35
C ARG A 33 -36.22 -25.85 88.27
N GLU A 34 -35.48 -26.31 89.27
CA GLU A 34 -35.64 -26.65 90.70
C GLU A 34 -34.18 -26.86 91.20
N GLY A 35 -33.71 -26.28 92.30
CA GLY A 35 -33.89 -26.88 93.63
C GLY A 35 -32.64 -27.63 94.11
N ARG A 36 -31.75 -26.98 94.87
CA ARG A 36 -31.13 -27.56 96.08
C ARG A 36 -30.31 -26.54 96.87
N ARG A 37 -30.81 -26.29 98.09
CA ARG A 37 -30.16 -25.58 99.20
C ARG A 37 -28.78 -26.17 99.52
N ARG A 38 -27.78 -25.32 99.71
CA ARG A 38 -26.79 -25.48 100.79
C ARG A 38 -26.52 -24.14 101.45
N ARG A 39 -26.72 -24.11 102.76
CA ARG A 39 -26.31 -23.04 103.68
C ARG A 39 -24.78 -22.99 103.68
N CYS A 40 -24.20 -21.79 103.78
CA CYS A 40 -23.06 -21.57 104.66
C CYS A 40 -22.85 -20.07 104.96
N THR A 41 -23.06 -19.75 106.23
CA THR A 41 -22.27 -18.83 107.07
C THR A 41 -22.01 -17.40 106.59
N TYR A 42 -22.74 -16.48 107.23
CA TYR A 42 -22.28 -15.15 107.60
C TYR A 42 -20.87 -15.21 108.24
N ALA A 43 -19.91 -14.47 107.68
CA ALA A 43 -18.80 -13.87 108.42
C ALA A 43 -18.09 -12.85 107.52
N ASN A 44 -17.86 -11.64 108.05
CA ASN A 44 -16.85 -10.67 107.62
C ASN A 44 -17.06 -9.93 106.29
N ILE A 45 -18.18 -9.22 106.13
CA ILE A 45 -18.28 -8.09 105.18
C ILE A 45 -18.73 -6.85 105.94
N GLU A 46 -17.83 -6.17 106.64
CA GLU A 46 -18.08 -4.77 107.01
C GLU A 46 -16.86 -3.86 107.16
N ILE A 47 -15.62 -4.36 107.03
CA ILE A 47 -14.42 -3.51 107.23
C ILE A 47 -13.62 -3.25 105.93
N LEU A 48 -13.67 -4.12 104.91
CA LEU A 48 -12.97 -3.93 103.62
C LEU A 48 -13.71 -3.07 102.58
N ARG A 49 -14.98 -2.75 102.82
CA ARG A 49 -15.74 -1.83 101.95
C ARG A 49 -15.26 -0.39 102.11
N TYR A 50 -14.78 0.02 103.28
CA TYR A 50 -14.36 1.41 103.45
C TYR A 50 -13.10 1.75 102.66
N GLU A 51 -12.03 0.95 102.65
CA GLU A 51 -10.82 1.30 101.86
C GLU A 51 -10.98 1.16 100.35
N THR A 52 -11.67 0.12 99.87
CA THR A 52 -11.94 -0.04 98.43
C THR A 52 -12.94 0.98 97.91
N LEU A 53 -13.97 1.34 98.70
CA LEU A 53 -14.83 2.48 98.40
C LEU A 53 -14.07 3.79 98.53
N PHE A 54 -13.14 3.96 99.47
CA PHE A 54 -12.38 5.21 99.63
C PHE A 54 -11.44 5.44 98.45
N VAL A 55 -10.70 4.42 97.98
CA VAL A 55 -9.85 4.50 96.79
C VAL A 55 -10.69 4.67 95.53
N ALA A 56 -11.80 3.92 95.37
CA ALA A 56 -12.69 4.07 94.22
C ALA A 56 -13.43 5.42 94.22
N TYR A 57 -13.81 5.94 95.39
CA TYR A 57 -14.48 7.23 95.57
C TYR A 57 -13.51 8.39 95.37
N PHE A 58 -12.27 8.30 95.86
CA PHE A 58 -11.22 9.29 95.57
C PHE A 58 -10.78 9.26 94.11
N CYS A 59 -10.59 8.08 93.50
CA CYS A 59 -10.30 7.99 92.06
C CYS A 59 -11.48 8.49 91.22
N SER A 60 -12.72 8.17 91.59
CA SER A 60 -13.93 8.70 90.94
C SER A 60 -14.07 10.20 91.13
N SER A 61 -13.78 10.72 92.33
CA SER A 61 -13.79 12.16 92.64
C SER A 61 -12.73 12.89 91.82
N ARG A 62 -11.45 12.48 91.88
CA ARG A 62 -10.37 13.03 91.04
C ARG A 62 -10.65 12.92 89.55
N ALA A 63 -11.21 11.80 89.08
CA ALA A 63 -11.57 11.63 87.67
C ALA A 63 -12.73 12.55 87.27
N ARG A 64 -13.72 12.77 88.15
CA ARG A 64 -14.81 13.74 87.93
C ARG A 64 -14.28 15.17 87.92
N THR A 65 -13.45 15.56 88.89
CA THR A 65 -12.83 16.89 88.94
C THR A 65 -11.95 17.13 87.72
N ALA A 66 -11.16 16.14 87.31
CA ALA A 66 -10.40 16.19 86.06
C ALA A 66 -11.33 16.36 84.86
N LYS A 67 -12.40 15.55 84.73
CA LYS A 67 -13.36 15.66 83.62
C LYS A 67 -14.02 17.05 83.55
N VAL A 68 -14.39 17.63 84.69
CA VAL A 68 -14.94 19.00 84.77
C VAL A 68 -13.90 20.02 84.36
N ALA A 69 -12.67 19.94 84.88
CA ALA A 69 -11.57 20.82 84.48
C ALA A 69 -11.30 20.73 82.97
N ARG A 70 -11.29 19.52 82.39
CA ARG A 70 -11.11 19.31 80.94
C ARG A 70 -12.25 19.89 80.10
N SER A 71 -13.48 19.91 80.63
CA SER A 71 -14.64 20.48 79.93
C SER A 71 -14.68 22.01 79.94
N GLN A 72 -13.89 22.64 80.81
CA GLN A 72 -13.77 24.09 80.96
C GLN A 72 -12.47 24.64 80.34
N GLU A 73 -11.63 23.78 79.78
CA GLU A 73 -10.41 24.20 79.06
C GLU A 73 -10.75 24.93 77.77
N SER A 74 -10.00 25.99 77.48
CA SER A 74 -10.01 26.59 76.14
C SER A 74 -9.36 25.65 75.11
N GLU A 75 -9.57 25.90 73.81
CA GLU A 75 -8.92 25.15 72.74
C GLU A 75 -7.38 25.22 72.85
N GLU A 76 -6.84 26.38 73.22
CA GLU A 76 -5.40 26.61 73.38
C GLU A 76 -4.83 25.86 74.60
N GLN A 77 -5.56 25.83 75.72
CA GLN A 77 -5.20 25.03 76.90
C GLN A 77 -5.25 23.53 76.62
N THR A 78 -6.27 23.09 75.86
CA THR A 78 -6.41 21.71 75.40
C THR A 78 -5.23 21.29 74.53
N GLN A 79 -4.86 22.14 73.55
CA GLN A 79 -3.72 21.90 72.66
C GLN A 79 -2.39 21.86 73.44
N THR A 80 -2.18 22.81 74.35
CA THR A 80 -0.97 22.86 75.19
C THR A 80 -0.83 21.60 76.05
N ARG A 81 -1.92 21.15 76.68
CA ARG A 81 -1.92 19.91 77.47
C ARG A 81 -1.62 18.69 76.60
N GLN A 82 -2.25 18.57 75.43
CA GLN A 82 -1.98 17.47 74.48
C GLN A 82 -0.53 17.48 74.00
N MET A 83 0.03 18.66 73.73
CA MET A 83 1.44 18.83 73.36
C MET A 83 2.36 18.35 74.49
N LEU A 84 2.15 18.81 75.73
CA LEU A 84 2.95 18.37 76.88
C LEU A 84 2.82 16.86 77.13
N ASP A 85 1.63 16.28 76.95
CA ASP A 85 1.42 14.84 77.09
C ASP A 85 2.15 14.04 76.00
N SER A 86 2.09 14.52 74.75
CA SER A 86 2.83 13.94 73.64
C SER A 86 4.36 14.00 73.85
N GLN A 87 4.87 15.11 74.41
CA GLN A 87 6.28 15.28 74.74
C GLN A 87 6.71 14.31 75.86
N ARG A 88 5.90 14.16 76.92
CA ARG A 88 6.16 13.17 77.98
C ARG A 88 6.18 11.75 77.45
N HIS A 89 5.23 11.39 76.59
CA HIS A 89 5.23 10.07 75.96
C HIS A 89 6.42 9.86 75.02
N ALA A 90 6.87 10.90 74.32
CA ALA A 90 8.07 10.85 73.47
C ALA A 90 9.35 10.65 74.29
N THR A 91 9.54 11.40 75.38
CA THR A 91 10.71 11.24 76.26
C THR A 91 10.72 9.89 76.96
N GLN A 92 9.54 9.39 77.37
CA GLN A 92 9.41 8.05 77.93
C GLN A 92 9.76 6.97 76.89
N ARG A 93 9.26 7.07 75.64
CA ARG A 93 9.58 6.13 74.56
C ARG A 93 11.05 6.18 74.15
N PHE A 94 11.68 7.35 74.19
CA PHE A 94 13.10 7.51 73.87
C PHE A 94 14.01 6.81 74.89
N SER A 95 13.59 6.77 76.15
CA SER A 95 14.32 6.11 77.25
C SER A 95 13.85 4.68 77.53
N GLU A 96 12.99 4.09 76.68
CA GLU A 96 12.55 2.70 76.82
C GLU A 96 13.68 1.71 76.52
N THR A 97 13.82 0.69 77.37
CA THR A 97 14.67 -0.46 77.08
C THR A 97 14.07 -1.33 75.98
N TYR A 98 14.89 -2.18 75.34
CA TYR A 98 14.44 -3.12 74.30
C TYR A 98 13.29 -4.02 74.77
N THR A 99 13.42 -4.61 75.96
CA THR A 99 12.40 -5.51 76.54
C THR A 99 11.08 -4.80 76.81
N ARG A 100 11.13 -3.57 77.33
CA ARG A 100 9.96 -2.74 77.57
C ARG A 100 9.30 -2.30 76.26
N THR A 101 10.10 -2.00 75.24
CA THR A 101 9.62 -1.69 73.89
C THR A 101 8.88 -2.89 73.28
N GLN A 102 9.44 -4.10 73.39
CA GLN A 102 8.81 -5.31 72.89
C GLN A 102 7.51 -5.62 73.62
N ALA A 103 7.51 -5.60 74.96
CA ALA A 103 6.31 -5.83 75.76
C ALA A 103 5.19 -4.82 75.45
N ARG A 104 5.54 -3.55 75.20
CA ARG A 104 4.55 -2.55 74.77
C ARG A 104 4.01 -2.85 73.37
N ARG A 105 4.86 -3.22 72.40
CA ARG A 105 4.43 -3.57 71.03
C ARG A 105 3.55 -4.82 71.01
N THR A 106 3.84 -5.82 71.84
CA THR A 106 3.00 -7.03 71.95
C THR A 106 1.64 -6.68 72.53
N LEU A 107 1.59 -5.91 73.62
CA LEU A 107 0.32 -5.45 74.20
C LEU A 107 -0.47 -4.56 73.23
N ASP A 108 0.20 -3.69 72.47
CA ASP A 108 -0.44 -2.87 71.42
C ASP A 108 -1.02 -3.76 70.31
N ALA A 109 -0.28 -4.77 69.85
CA ALA A 109 -0.72 -5.72 68.84
C ALA A 109 -1.93 -6.56 69.32
N GLU A 110 -1.91 -7.03 70.56
CA GLU A 110 -3.01 -7.76 71.20
C GLU A 110 -4.28 -6.90 71.33
N ARG A 111 -4.13 -5.63 71.74
CA ARG A 111 -5.25 -4.67 71.77
C ARG A 111 -5.85 -4.44 70.39
N HIS A 112 -5.02 -4.24 69.37
CA HIS A 112 -5.49 -4.08 67.99
C HIS A 112 -6.10 -5.36 67.41
N ALA A 113 -5.61 -6.54 67.79
CA ALA A 113 -6.21 -7.82 67.40
C ALA A 113 -7.59 -8.00 68.05
N SER A 114 -7.71 -7.72 69.35
CA SER A 114 -8.97 -7.80 70.09
C SER A 114 -10.00 -6.79 69.55
N GLN A 115 -9.57 -5.56 69.26
CA GLN A 115 -10.43 -4.55 68.65
C GLN A 115 -10.93 -5.00 67.27
N ARG A 116 -10.05 -5.54 66.42
CA ARG A 116 -10.42 -6.08 65.10
C ARG A 116 -11.36 -7.28 65.19
N ALA A 117 -11.20 -8.15 66.20
CA ALA A 117 -12.09 -9.28 66.43
C ALA A 117 -13.50 -8.83 66.86
N SER A 118 -13.62 -7.66 67.48
CA SER A 118 -14.90 -7.06 67.88
C SER A 118 -15.53 -6.11 66.84
N GLU A 119 -14.88 -5.90 65.69
CA GLU A 119 -15.41 -5.02 64.63
C GLU A 119 -16.69 -5.61 64.03
N THR A 120 -17.69 -4.76 63.79
CA THR A 120 -18.84 -5.15 62.97
C THR A 120 -18.43 -5.24 61.48
N PHE A 121 -19.27 -5.86 60.66
CA PHE A 121 -19.04 -5.93 59.21
C PHE A 121 -18.85 -4.54 58.57
N THR A 122 -19.67 -3.57 58.95
CA THR A 122 -19.59 -2.19 58.42
C THR A 122 -18.32 -1.46 58.88
N GLN A 123 -17.89 -1.67 60.12
CA GLN A 123 -16.64 -1.13 60.65
C GLN A 123 -15.43 -1.76 59.95
N THR A 124 -15.46 -3.08 59.73
CA THR A 124 -14.42 -3.80 58.99
C THR A 124 -14.30 -3.27 57.56
N GLN A 125 -15.43 -3.10 56.87
CA GLN A 125 -15.48 -2.57 55.51
C GLN A 125 -14.96 -1.12 55.46
N ALA A 126 -15.36 -0.26 56.39
CA ALA A 126 -14.89 1.12 56.48
C ALA A 126 -13.38 1.20 56.72
N ARG A 127 -12.83 0.37 57.62
CA ARG A 127 -11.38 0.29 57.87
C ARG A 127 -10.63 -0.18 56.64
N GLN A 128 -11.08 -1.27 56.00
CA GLN A 128 -10.45 -1.78 54.77
C GLN A 128 -10.49 -0.73 53.64
N ALA A 129 -11.59 0.01 53.49
CA ALA A 129 -11.69 1.08 52.51
C ALA A 129 -10.71 2.23 52.79
N LEU A 130 -10.54 2.62 54.05
CA LEU A 130 -9.56 3.63 54.45
C LEU A 130 -8.12 3.16 54.22
N ASP A 131 -7.80 1.90 54.54
CA ASP A 131 -6.48 1.32 54.30
C ASP A 131 -6.19 1.21 52.79
N ALA A 132 -7.16 0.77 51.99
CA ALA A 132 -7.06 0.74 50.54
C ALA A 132 -6.80 2.14 49.96
N LYS A 133 -7.51 3.17 50.46
CA LYS A 133 -7.28 4.56 50.05
C LYS A 133 -5.89 5.04 50.41
N ARG A 134 -5.40 4.73 51.63
CA ARG A 134 -4.04 5.08 52.07
C ARG A 134 -2.98 4.42 51.19
N HIS A 135 -3.13 3.13 50.89
CA HIS A 135 -2.22 2.41 50.00
C HIS A 135 -2.27 2.95 48.56
N ALA A 136 -3.44 3.32 48.04
CA ALA A 136 -3.57 3.92 46.72
C ALA A 136 -2.85 5.29 46.65
N SER A 137 -3.02 6.15 47.67
CA SER A 137 -2.31 7.42 47.75
C SER A 137 -0.80 7.23 47.87
N GLN A 138 -0.35 6.25 48.66
CA GLN A 138 1.08 5.93 48.77
C GLN A 138 1.64 5.47 47.42
N ARG A 139 0.96 4.54 46.73
CA ARG A 139 1.34 4.05 45.39
C ARG A 139 1.38 5.17 44.35
N ALA A 140 0.45 6.12 44.40
CA ALA A 140 0.42 7.26 43.50
C ALA A 140 1.59 8.23 43.72
N SER A 141 2.18 8.24 44.91
CA SER A 141 3.37 9.03 45.25
C SER A 141 4.69 8.27 45.11
N GLU A 142 4.67 6.98 44.71
CA GLU A 142 5.90 6.18 44.55
C GLU A 142 6.78 6.76 43.43
N MET A 143 8.08 6.86 43.71
CA MET A 143 9.08 7.14 42.67
C MET A 143 9.37 5.89 41.85
N PHE A 144 9.89 6.04 40.64
CA PHE A 144 10.21 4.93 39.73
C PHE A 144 11.02 3.80 40.40
N THR A 145 12.08 4.13 41.15
CA THR A 145 12.90 3.14 41.87
C THR A 145 12.15 2.42 43.00
N GLN A 146 11.19 3.09 43.63
CA GLN A 146 10.32 2.49 44.65
C GLN A 146 9.29 1.54 44.01
N ILE A 147 8.81 1.87 42.80
CA ILE A 147 7.92 0.99 42.03
C ILE A 147 8.67 -0.28 41.62
N GLU A 148 9.88 -0.16 41.08
CA GLU A 148 10.69 -1.31 40.66
C GLU A 148 11.02 -2.23 41.84
N THR A 149 11.47 -1.67 42.97
CA THR A 149 11.78 -2.47 44.17
C THR A 149 10.54 -3.17 44.73
N ARG A 150 9.39 -2.49 44.78
CA ARG A 150 8.13 -3.11 45.20
C ARG A 150 7.71 -4.24 44.26
N GLN A 151 7.75 -4.01 42.94
CA GLN A 151 7.40 -5.03 41.95
C GLN A 151 8.35 -6.24 42.01
N ALA A 152 9.65 -6.01 42.21
CA ALA A 152 10.64 -7.07 42.38
C ALA A 152 10.34 -7.93 43.63
N LEU A 153 10.10 -7.28 44.78
CA LEU A 153 9.72 -7.97 46.01
C LEU A 153 8.38 -8.71 45.88
N ASP A 154 7.40 -8.14 45.17
CA ASP A 154 6.12 -8.79 44.90
C ASP A 154 6.32 -10.04 44.01
N ALA A 155 7.14 -9.94 42.97
CA ALA A 155 7.49 -11.04 42.08
C ALA A 155 8.22 -12.17 42.82
N GLU A 156 9.16 -11.83 43.71
CA GLU A 156 9.90 -12.79 44.52
C GLU A 156 8.99 -13.52 45.52
N ARG A 157 8.06 -12.81 46.17
CA ARG A 157 7.05 -13.44 47.05
C ARG A 157 6.16 -14.39 46.27
N HIS A 158 5.69 -14.00 45.07
CA HIS A 158 4.91 -14.89 44.22
C HIS A 158 5.72 -16.08 43.71
N ALA A 159 6.99 -15.92 43.35
CA ALA A 159 7.87 -17.02 42.97
C ALA A 159 8.06 -18.01 44.13
N SER A 160 8.31 -17.51 45.34
CA SER A 160 8.47 -18.33 46.55
C SER A 160 7.19 -19.07 46.94
N GLN A 161 6.03 -18.43 46.79
CA GLN A 161 4.73 -19.07 46.97
C GLN A 161 4.53 -20.18 45.94
N ARG A 162 4.79 -19.91 44.66
CA ARG A 162 4.66 -20.92 43.59
C ARG A 162 5.62 -22.09 43.75
N ALA A 163 6.82 -21.86 44.28
CA ALA A 163 7.80 -22.91 44.56
C ALA A 163 7.41 -23.80 45.74
N SER A 164 6.63 -23.29 46.68
CA SER A 164 6.13 -24.05 47.84
C SER A 164 4.75 -24.68 47.62
N GLU A 165 4.15 -24.52 46.44
CA GLU A 165 2.89 -25.15 46.10
C GLU A 165 3.02 -26.68 45.99
N THR A 166 2.00 -27.37 46.47
CA THR A 166 1.82 -28.80 46.21
C THR A 166 1.29 -29.04 44.80
N TYR A 167 1.45 -30.25 44.28
CA TYR A 167 0.95 -30.64 42.96
C TYR A 167 -0.54 -30.30 42.74
N THR A 168 -1.40 -30.58 43.73
CA THR A 168 -2.85 -30.31 43.65
C THR A 168 -3.18 -28.82 43.64
N GLN A 169 -2.40 -28.02 44.38
CA GLN A 169 -2.53 -26.55 44.37
C GLN A 169 -2.07 -25.98 43.02
N THR A 170 -0.98 -26.49 42.46
CA THR A 170 -0.50 -26.10 41.13
C THR A 170 -1.52 -26.44 40.03
N GLN A 171 -2.09 -27.66 40.07
CA GLN A 171 -3.15 -28.05 39.13
C GLN A 171 -4.38 -27.15 39.27
N SER A 172 -4.88 -26.95 40.50
CA SER A 172 -6.03 -26.06 40.76
C SER A 172 -5.79 -24.62 40.28
N ARG A 173 -4.57 -24.10 40.45
CA ARG A 173 -4.21 -22.76 39.96
C ARG A 173 -4.21 -22.71 38.43
N GLN A 174 -3.63 -23.72 37.77
CA GLN A 174 -3.58 -23.78 36.30
C GLN A 174 -4.97 -23.93 35.68
N THR A 175 -5.85 -24.72 36.30
CA THR A 175 -7.24 -24.86 35.83
C THR A 175 -8.00 -23.54 35.97
N LEU A 176 -7.92 -22.88 37.13
CA LEU A 176 -8.56 -21.58 37.36
C LEU A 176 -8.03 -20.49 36.40
N ASP A 177 -6.74 -20.51 36.07
CA ASP A 177 -6.15 -19.58 35.11
C ASP A 177 -6.63 -19.86 33.67
N ALA A 178 -6.67 -21.13 33.28
CA ALA A 178 -7.20 -21.55 31.99
C ALA A 178 -8.69 -21.19 31.83
N GLU A 179 -9.50 -21.40 32.87
CA GLU A 179 -10.92 -21.02 32.90
C GLU A 179 -11.10 -19.50 32.78
N ARG A 180 -10.30 -18.71 33.51
CA ARG A 180 -10.31 -17.25 33.41
C ARG A 180 -9.99 -16.76 32.00
N HIS A 181 -8.95 -17.31 31.39
CA HIS A 181 -8.58 -16.98 30.01
C HIS A 181 -9.61 -17.46 28.99
N ALA A 182 -10.25 -18.60 29.21
CA ALA A 182 -11.36 -19.08 28.37
C ALA A 182 -12.58 -18.15 28.46
N PHE A 183 -12.98 -17.75 29.67
CA PHE A 183 -14.07 -16.81 29.89
C PHE A 183 -13.78 -15.45 29.24
N GLN A 184 -12.58 -14.92 29.43
CA GLN A 184 -12.16 -13.66 28.81
C GLN A 184 -12.25 -13.75 27.28
N ARG A 185 -11.72 -14.82 26.67
CA ARG A 185 -11.78 -15.05 25.22
C ARG A 185 -13.22 -15.19 24.71
N ALA A 186 -14.12 -15.82 25.47
CA ALA A 186 -15.53 -15.93 25.10
C ALA A 186 -16.27 -14.59 25.13
N SER A 187 -15.78 -13.64 25.94
CA SER A 187 -16.33 -12.27 26.03
C SER A 187 -15.66 -11.25 25.11
N GLU A 188 -14.64 -11.64 24.33
CA GLU A 188 -13.93 -10.74 23.43
C GLU A 188 -14.85 -10.22 22.31
N THR A 189 -14.71 -8.93 21.99
CA THR A 189 -15.30 -8.38 20.76
C THR A 189 -14.49 -8.83 19.54
N PHE A 190 -15.08 -8.74 18.34
CA PHE A 190 -14.39 -9.06 17.08
C PHE A 190 -13.04 -8.33 16.94
N THR A 191 -12.99 -7.04 17.28
CA THR A 191 -11.76 -6.23 17.18
C THR A 191 -10.70 -6.67 18.20
N GLN A 192 -11.10 -7.05 19.40
CA GLN A 192 -10.20 -7.58 20.43
C GLN A 192 -9.63 -8.94 20.01
N THR A 193 -10.48 -9.83 19.47
CA THR A 193 -10.03 -11.13 18.96
C THR A 193 -9.06 -10.97 17.80
N GLN A 194 -9.32 -10.04 16.86
CA GLN A 194 -8.41 -9.76 15.76
C GLN A 194 -7.05 -9.25 16.27
N ALA A 195 -7.06 -8.27 17.18
CA ALA A 195 -5.84 -7.72 17.77
C ALA A 195 -5.02 -8.77 18.55
N ARG A 196 -5.69 -9.68 19.27
CA ARG A 196 -5.02 -10.80 19.94
C ARG A 196 -4.38 -11.74 18.93
N GLN A 197 -5.11 -12.13 17.88
CA GLN A 197 -4.59 -13.03 16.84
C GLN A 197 -3.39 -12.42 16.09
N THR A 198 -3.40 -11.12 15.81
CA THR A 198 -2.25 -10.44 15.19
C THR A 198 -1.04 -10.44 16.11
N LEU A 199 -1.22 -10.11 17.39
CA LEU A 199 -0.13 -10.14 18.37
C LEU A 199 0.42 -11.56 18.57
N ASP A 200 -0.46 -12.58 18.61
CA ASP A 200 -0.06 -13.99 18.70
C ASP A 200 0.77 -14.40 17.47
N ALA A 201 0.32 -14.00 16.26
CA ALA A 201 1.03 -14.27 15.02
C ALA A 201 2.41 -13.59 14.97
N GLU A 202 2.52 -12.34 15.41
CA GLU A 202 3.78 -11.61 15.52
C GLU A 202 4.74 -12.29 16.50
N ARG A 203 4.27 -12.67 17.69
CA ARG A 203 5.11 -13.40 18.66
C ARG A 203 5.63 -14.72 18.08
N HIS A 204 4.77 -15.50 17.42
CA HIS A 204 5.21 -16.73 16.76
C HIS A 204 6.15 -16.48 15.57
N ALA A 205 6.01 -15.37 14.84
CA ALA A 205 6.95 -14.99 13.80
C ALA A 205 8.32 -14.63 14.38
N SER A 206 8.38 -13.82 15.43
CA SER A 206 9.62 -13.46 16.12
C SER A 206 10.32 -14.69 16.74
N GLN A 207 9.55 -15.59 17.37
CA GLN A 207 10.10 -16.85 17.89
C GLN A 207 10.71 -17.69 16.77
N ARG A 208 10.00 -17.86 15.64
CA ARG A 208 10.51 -18.60 14.47
C ARG A 208 11.74 -17.95 13.84
N ALA A 209 11.84 -16.63 13.86
CA ALA A 209 13.01 -15.91 13.37
C ALA A 209 14.24 -16.08 14.27
N ALA A 210 14.04 -16.31 15.57
CA ALA A 210 15.10 -16.57 16.54
C ALA A 210 15.48 -18.06 16.67
N GLU A 211 14.78 -18.96 15.97
CA GLU A 211 15.09 -20.39 15.97
C GLU A 211 16.48 -20.65 15.35
N THR A 212 17.24 -21.54 15.99
CA THR A 212 18.42 -22.14 15.36
C THR A 212 18.03 -23.11 14.26
N VAL A 213 18.96 -23.45 13.38
CA VAL A 213 18.73 -24.40 12.27
C VAL A 213 18.22 -25.75 12.78
N GLU A 214 18.79 -26.28 13.86
CA GLU A 214 18.38 -27.56 14.47
C GLU A 214 16.95 -27.50 15.06
N GLN A 215 16.61 -26.39 15.72
CA GLN A 215 15.26 -26.16 16.24
C GLN A 215 14.23 -26.06 15.11
N THR A 216 14.56 -25.36 14.03
CA THR A 216 13.69 -25.27 12.84
C THR A 216 13.50 -26.63 12.18
N GLN A 217 14.56 -27.44 12.06
CA GLN A 217 14.45 -28.80 11.51
C GLN A 217 13.54 -29.67 12.38
N THR A 218 13.78 -29.69 13.69
CA THR A 218 12.97 -30.46 14.65
C THR A 218 11.50 -30.06 14.58
N ARG A 219 11.20 -28.75 14.56
CA ARG A 219 9.83 -28.24 14.44
C ARG A 219 9.18 -28.69 13.13
N ARG A 220 9.88 -28.62 12.00
CA ARG A 220 9.34 -29.03 10.68
C ARG A 220 9.05 -30.52 10.63
N VAL A 221 9.90 -31.36 11.23
CA VAL A 221 9.69 -32.81 11.31
C VAL A 221 8.45 -33.11 12.15
N LEU A 222 8.36 -32.55 13.36
CA LEU A 222 7.21 -32.76 14.24
C LEU A 222 5.89 -32.24 13.64
N ASP A 223 5.93 -31.14 12.91
CA ASP A 223 4.76 -30.59 12.22
C ASP A 223 4.33 -31.48 11.04
N ALA A 224 5.30 -31.98 10.26
CA ALA A 224 5.05 -32.94 9.17
C ALA A 224 4.48 -34.27 9.68
N GLU A 225 5.02 -34.81 10.78
CA GLU A 225 4.52 -36.03 11.42
C GLU A 225 3.08 -35.85 11.92
N ARG A 226 2.80 -34.74 12.61
CA ARG A 226 1.45 -34.41 13.08
C ARG A 226 0.46 -34.29 11.92
N HIS A 227 0.85 -33.61 10.84
CA HIS A 227 0.01 -33.50 9.65
C HIS A 227 -0.20 -34.85 8.96
N ALA A 228 0.82 -35.70 8.88
CA ALA A 228 0.70 -37.04 8.32
C ALA A 228 -0.24 -37.93 9.14
N GLN A 229 -0.17 -37.85 10.47
CA GLN A 229 -1.09 -38.56 11.36
C GLN A 229 -2.54 -38.10 11.19
N LEU A 230 -2.77 -36.78 11.08
CA LEU A 230 -4.10 -36.24 10.82
C LEU A 230 -4.65 -36.72 9.48
N ILE A 231 -3.84 -36.67 8.41
CA ILE A 231 -4.24 -37.14 7.08
C ILE A 231 -4.52 -38.66 7.08
N ALA A 232 -3.75 -39.45 7.82
CA ALA A 232 -3.96 -40.89 7.94
C ALA A 232 -5.24 -41.24 8.71
N ALA A 233 -5.71 -40.33 9.59
CA ALA A 233 -6.95 -40.47 10.35
C ALA A 233 -8.16 -39.81 9.66
N GLU A 234 -8.00 -39.18 8.49
CA GLU A 234 -9.09 -38.56 7.73
C GLU A 234 -10.08 -39.62 7.23
N THR A 235 -11.37 -39.28 7.26
CA THR A 235 -12.38 -40.04 6.53
C THR A 235 -12.27 -39.78 5.03
N ASP A 236 -12.87 -40.64 4.20
CA ASP A 236 -12.87 -40.44 2.74
C ASP A 236 -13.50 -39.11 2.33
N GLU A 237 -14.55 -38.67 3.03
CA GLU A 237 -15.21 -37.37 2.78
C GLU A 237 -14.27 -36.19 3.10
N ASP A 238 -13.54 -36.25 4.21
CA ASP A 238 -12.57 -35.23 4.60
C ASP A 238 -11.40 -35.16 3.61
N SER A 239 -10.93 -36.33 3.15
CA SER A 239 -9.87 -36.45 2.14
C SER A 239 -10.28 -35.82 0.80
N GLN A 240 -11.51 -36.07 0.34
CA GLN A 240 -12.05 -35.44 -0.87
C GLN A 240 -12.17 -33.92 -0.71
N ARG A 241 -12.69 -33.44 0.42
CA ARG A 241 -12.82 -32.01 0.73
C ARG A 241 -11.47 -31.30 0.72
N ARG A 242 -10.44 -31.90 1.35
CA ARG A 242 -9.07 -31.36 1.35
C ARG A 242 -8.48 -31.26 -0.06
N ARG A 243 -8.69 -32.28 -0.91
CA ARG A 243 -8.22 -32.26 -2.31
C ARG A 243 -8.87 -31.14 -3.12
N LEU A 244 -10.19 -30.94 -2.97
CA LEU A 244 -10.91 -29.85 -3.64
C LEU A 244 -10.40 -28.47 -3.17
N LEU A 245 -10.29 -28.24 -1.87
CA LEU A 245 -9.77 -26.98 -1.31
C LEU A 245 -8.32 -26.70 -1.72
N ASN A 246 -7.49 -27.74 -1.86
CA ASN A 246 -6.12 -27.58 -2.35
C ASN A 246 -6.09 -27.24 -3.85
N ALA A 247 -6.93 -27.90 -4.66
CA ALA A 247 -7.07 -27.59 -6.08
C ALA A 247 -7.57 -26.14 -6.30
N GLU A 248 -8.54 -25.70 -5.51
CA GLU A 248 -9.07 -24.33 -5.55
C GLU A 248 -8.00 -23.30 -5.14
N ARG A 249 -7.28 -23.53 -4.03
CA ARG A 249 -6.16 -22.66 -3.62
C ARG A 249 -5.06 -22.59 -4.68
N GLN A 250 -4.79 -23.69 -5.37
CA GLN A 250 -3.79 -23.71 -6.44
C GLN A 250 -4.30 -22.97 -7.69
N ALA A 251 -5.58 -23.13 -8.04
CA ALA A 251 -6.21 -22.39 -9.13
C ALA A 251 -6.23 -20.88 -8.85
N GLU A 252 -6.56 -20.48 -7.63
CA GLU A 252 -6.55 -19.08 -7.20
C GLU A 252 -5.16 -18.48 -7.27
N ARG A 253 -4.13 -19.17 -6.74
CA ARG A 253 -2.73 -18.73 -6.90
C ARG A 253 -2.32 -18.54 -8.36
N ARG A 254 -2.77 -19.41 -9.27
CA ARG A 254 -2.52 -19.26 -10.71
C ARG A 254 -3.24 -18.05 -11.28
N ARG A 255 -4.49 -17.79 -10.87
CA ARG A 255 -5.25 -16.60 -11.27
C ARG A 255 -4.59 -15.32 -10.74
N THR A 256 -4.23 -15.25 -9.46
CA THR A 256 -3.57 -14.08 -8.88
C THR A 256 -2.22 -13.82 -9.55
N PHE A 257 -1.42 -14.86 -9.79
CA PHE A 257 -0.17 -14.76 -10.54
C PHE A 257 -0.40 -14.22 -11.96
N SER A 258 -1.42 -14.75 -12.66
CA SER A 258 -1.80 -14.30 -14.00
C SER A 258 -2.28 -12.85 -14.01
N ILE A 259 -3.05 -12.41 -13.02
CA ILE A 259 -3.59 -11.05 -12.91
C ILE A 259 -2.44 -10.05 -12.64
N SER A 260 -1.57 -10.34 -11.68
CA SER A 260 -0.47 -9.44 -11.32
C SER A 260 0.61 -9.30 -12.40
N THR A 261 0.74 -10.28 -13.32
CA THR A 261 1.71 -10.23 -14.42
C THR A 261 1.14 -9.66 -15.72
N TRP A 262 -0.17 -9.76 -15.97
CA TRP A 262 -0.79 -9.17 -17.17
C TRP A 262 -0.99 -7.66 -17.03
N GLU A 263 -1.25 -7.15 -15.81
CA GLU A 263 -1.26 -5.71 -15.53
C GLU A 263 0.06 -5.03 -15.92
N ALA A 264 1.21 -5.70 -15.75
CA ALA A 264 2.53 -5.17 -16.10
C ALA A 264 2.75 -4.99 -17.61
N PHE A 265 2.01 -5.72 -18.47
CA PHE A 265 2.11 -5.61 -19.93
C PHE A 265 0.90 -4.92 -20.57
N ASN A 266 -0.10 -4.53 -19.77
CA ASN A 266 -1.27 -3.84 -20.28
C ASN A 266 -0.88 -2.43 -20.74
N GLY A 267 -0.85 -2.21 -22.06
CA GLY A 267 -0.37 -0.97 -22.67
C GLY A 267 1.13 -0.96 -23.03
N ALA A 268 1.89 -2.01 -22.72
CA ALA A 268 3.33 -2.09 -23.05
C ALA A 268 3.62 -2.01 -24.56
N ALA A 269 2.65 -2.30 -25.43
CA ALA A 269 2.78 -2.08 -26.87
C ALA A 269 2.96 -0.59 -27.25
N PHE A 270 2.49 0.33 -26.39
CA PHE A 270 2.63 1.77 -26.57
C PHE A 270 3.86 2.35 -25.85
N GLU A 271 4.44 1.60 -24.92
CA GLU A 271 5.66 1.94 -24.17
C GLU A 271 6.74 0.89 -24.46
N TYR A 272 7.25 0.90 -25.69
CA TYR A 272 8.30 -0.02 -26.11
C TYR A 272 9.59 0.20 -25.30
N ASP A 273 10.02 -0.82 -24.56
CA ASP A 273 11.32 -0.85 -23.88
C ASP A 273 12.31 -1.73 -24.65
N PRO A 274 13.32 -1.13 -25.34
CA PRO A 274 14.29 -1.88 -26.11
C PRO A 274 15.19 -2.83 -25.30
N LEU A 275 15.17 -2.75 -23.97
CA LEU A 275 15.92 -3.65 -23.08
C LEU A 275 15.18 -4.96 -22.80
N ILE A 276 13.89 -5.05 -23.12
CA ILE A 276 13.10 -6.26 -22.96
C ILE A 276 13.20 -7.09 -24.24
N ASP A 277 13.64 -8.35 -24.10
CA ASP A 277 13.59 -9.32 -25.18
C ASP A 277 12.16 -9.85 -25.34
N TYR A 278 11.33 -9.09 -26.07
CA TYR A 278 9.94 -9.45 -26.32
C TYR A 278 9.77 -10.74 -27.15
N ILE A 279 10.79 -11.14 -27.92
CA ILE A 279 10.73 -12.34 -28.76
C ILE A 279 10.73 -13.59 -27.88
N ASP A 280 11.60 -13.60 -26.86
CA ASP A 280 11.75 -14.73 -25.94
C ASP A 280 10.95 -14.55 -24.62
N HIS A 281 10.19 -13.46 -24.50
CA HIS A 281 9.43 -13.18 -23.29
C HIS A 281 8.29 -14.19 -23.10
N ARG A 282 8.33 -14.94 -21.98
CA ARG A 282 7.40 -16.04 -21.65
C ARG A 282 5.90 -15.69 -21.76
N LEU A 283 5.55 -14.41 -21.63
CA LEU A 283 4.16 -13.92 -21.69
C LEU A 283 3.75 -13.36 -23.05
N VAL A 284 4.69 -13.11 -23.97
CA VAL A 284 4.43 -12.56 -25.32
C VAL A 284 4.39 -13.72 -26.31
N ILE A 285 3.27 -14.44 -26.33
CA ILE A 285 3.09 -15.63 -27.18
C ILE A 285 2.30 -15.23 -28.44
N ILE A 286 2.98 -14.61 -29.41
CA ILE A 286 2.40 -14.28 -30.72
C ILE A 286 2.26 -15.55 -31.60
N GLY A 287 3.13 -16.54 -31.38
CA GLY A 287 3.18 -17.78 -32.15
C GLY A 287 3.87 -17.63 -33.51
N ARG A 288 3.91 -18.71 -34.29
CA ARG A 288 4.51 -18.70 -35.63
C ARG A 288 3.55 -18.08 -36.66
N MET A 289 4.10 -17.36 -37.63
CA MET A 289 3.38 -16.85 -38.80
C MET A 289 3.24 -17.97 -39.84
N ASP A 290 2.44 -19.00 -39.55
CA ASP A 290 2.35 -20.23 -40.35
C ASP A 290 0.95 -20.45 -40.98
N LYS A 291 -0.01 -19.58 -40.71
CA LYS A 291 -1.37 -19.71 -41.25
C LYS A 291 -1.42 -19.16 -42.67
N LYS A 292 -1.41 -20.06 -43.66
CA LYS A 292 -1.53 -19.68 -45.07
C LYS A 292 -2.95 -19.18 -45.39
N CYS A 293 -3.07 -18.00 -45.97
CA CYS A 293 -4.32 -17.49 -46.51
C CYS A 293 -4.77 -18.31 -47.72
N ARG A 294 -6.07 -18.65 -47.79
CA ARG A 294 -6.64 -19.44 -48.89
C ARG A 294 -6.73 -18.70 -50.22
N TYR A 295 -6.69 -17.36 -50.21
CA TYR A 295 -6.89 -16.53 -51.40
C TYR A 295 -5.58 -15.99 -51.98
N CYS A 296 -4.70 -15.46 -51.13
CA CYS A 296 -3.46 -14.79 -51.55
C CYS A 296 -2.18 -15.49 -51.09
N GLU A 297 -2.30 -16.66 -50.45
CA GLU A 297 -1.17 -17.45 -49.96
C GLU A 297 -0.28 -16.79 -48.88
N ALA A 298 -0.61 -15.56 -48.46
CA ALA A 298 0.10 -14.85 -47.41
C ALA A 298 0.10 -15.66 -46.10
N LEU A 299 1.24 -15.68 -45.43
CA LEU A 299 1.37 -16.26 -44.09
C LEU A 299 0.82 -15.30 -43.05
N LYS A 300 0.11 -15.86 -42.07
CA LYS A 300 -0.61 -15.12 -41.02
C LYS A 300 -0.32 -15.69 -39.65
N TRP A 301 -0.47 -14.85 -38.62
CA TRP A 301 -0.52 -15.35 -37.24
C TRP A 301 -1.90 -15.94 -36.91
N LYS A 302 -1.96 -16.81 -35.91
CA LYS A 302 -3.14 -17.60 -35.56
C LYS A 302 -4.39 -16.76 -35.27
N GLU A 303 -4.23 -15.60 -34.62
CA GLU A 303 -5.33 -14.74 -34.16
C GLU A 303 -5.64 -13.58 -35.11
N GLU A 304 -4.96 -13.48 -36.26
CA GLU A 304 -5.26 -12.44 -37.23
C GLU A 304 -6.59 -12.65 -37.93
N THR A 305 -7.35 -11.56 -38.09
CA THR A 305 -8.63 -11.57 -38.79
C THR A 305 -8.50 -12.10 -40.22
N PRO A 306 -9.44 -12.92 -40.72
CA PRO A 306 -9.36 -13.53 -42.06
C PRO A 306 -9.11 -12.52 -43.20
N GLY A 307 -9.55 -11.27 -43.04
CA GLY A 307 -9.44 -10.22 -44.04
C GLY A 307 -8.16 -9.38 -44.01
N MET A 308 -7.24 -9.59 -43.06
CA MET A 308 -6.10 -8.67 -42.90
C MET A 308 -5.16 -8.60 -44.13
N CYS A 309 -4.97 -9.71 -44.85
CA CYS A 309 -4.02 -9.78 -45.97
C CYS A 309 -4.62 -9.40 -47.34
N CYS A 310 -5.85 -9.79 -47.63
CA CYS A 310 -6.47 -9.62 -48.95
C CYS A 310 -7.95 -9.21 -48.89
N SER A 311 -8.39 -8.71 -47.73
CA SER A 311 -9.80 -8.38 -47.46
C SER A 311 -10.77 -9.52 -47.79
N GLY A 312 -10.35 -10.76 -47.52
CA GLY A 312 -11.15 -11.96 -47.81
C GLY A 312 -11.17 -12.37 -49.28
N GLY A 313 -10.14 -12.01 -50.05
CA GLY A 313 -9.99 -12.37 -51.47
C GLY A 313 -10.43 -11.27 -52.44
N LYS A 314 -10.89 -10.11 -51.91
CA LYS A 314 -11.28 -8.95 -52.73
C LYS A 314 -10.08 -8.24 -53.37
N VAL A 315 -8.92 -8.32 -52.73
CA VAL A 315 -7.68 -7.71 -53.21
C VAL A 315 -6.76 -8.79 -53.78
N LYS A 316 -6.46 -8.71 -55.07
CA LYS A 316 -5.46 -9.56 -55.73
C LYS A 316 -4.17 -8.75 -55.90
N ILE A 317 -3.22 -8.96 -55.00
CA ILE A 317 -1.90 -8.34 -55.08
C ILE A 317 -1.04 -9.22 -56.01
N PRO A 318 -0.46 -8.67 -57.09
CA PRO A 318 0.51 -9.40 -57.90
C PRO A 318 1.69 -9.85 -57.03
N LEU A 319 2.19 -11.06 -57.26
CA LEU A 319 3.44 -11.49 -56.63
C LEU A 319 4.55 -10.54 -57.07
N LEU A 320 5.33 -10.05 -56.11
CA LEU A 320 6.53 -9.28 -56.40
C LEU A 320 7.51 -10.22 -57.11
N GLY A 321 7.98 -9.81 -58.29
CA GLY A 321 9.08 -10.49 -58.97
C GLY A 321 10.37 -10.37 -58.16
N GLU A 322 11.38 -11.15 -58.55
CA GLU A 322 12.71 -10.96 -57.98
C GLU A 322 13.23 -9.55 -58.30
N PRO A 323 13.87 -8.86 -57.34
CA PRO A 323 14.50 -7.58 -57.63
C PRO A 323 15.62 -7.72 -58.67
N GLU A 324 15.77 -6.72 -59.53
CA GLU A 324 16.88 -6.66 -60.49
C GLU A 324 18.23 -6.48 -59.76
N GLU A 325 19.32 -6.95 -60.35
CA GLU A 325 20.67 -6.71 -59.80
C GLU A 325 21.10 -5.24 -60.03
N PRO A 326 21.79 -4.61 -59.07
CA PRO A 326 22.42 -5.17 -57.86
C PRO A 326 21.49 -5.24 -56.64
N LEU A 327 20.23 -4.80 -56.74
CA LEU A 327 19.36 -4.61 -55.57
C LEU A 327 19.10 -5.93 -54.84
N LYS A 328 18.94 -7.03 -55.58
CA LYS A 328 18.82 -8.37 -55.01
C LYS A 328 20.03 -8.72 -54.13
N SER A 329 21.25 -8.65 -54.67
CA SER A 329 22.47 -8.92 -53.89
C SER A 329 22.63 -7.98 -52.69
N LEU A 330 22.25 -6.71 -52.82
CA LEU A 330 22.34 -5.71 -51.74
C LEU A 330 21.37 -6.00 -50.58
N LEU A 331 20.27 -6.72 -50.81
CA LEU A 331 19.24 -7.02 -49.80
C LEU A 331 19.51 -8.32 -49.01
N LEU A 332 20.45 -9.17 -49.43
CA LEU A 332 20.69 -10.50 -48.82
C LEU A 332 21.53 -10.49 -47.52
N TYR A 333 22.16 -9.37 -47.16
CA TYR A 333 23.04 -9.22 -45.96
C TYR A 333 24.25 -10.19 -45.88
N ASP A 334 24.57 -10.89 -46.96
CA ASP A 334 25.64 -11.90 -47.03
C ASP A 334 27.05 -11.30 -47.21
N SER A 335 27.20 -10.27 -48.03
CA SER A 335 28.47 -9.59 -48.33
C SER A 335 28.73 -8.35 -47.45
N ASN A 336 29.98 -7.88 -47.43
CA ASN A 336 30.32 -6.65 -46.73
C ASN A 336 29.67 -5.41 -47.38
N GLU A 337 29.42 -5.44 -48.70
CA GLU A 337 28.70 -4.37 -49.40
C GLU A 337 27.21 -4.35 -48.98
N SER A 338 26.53 -5.50 -48.99
CA SER A 338 25.11 -5.59 -48.59
C SER A 338 24.90 -5.21 -47.12
N ARG A 339 25.82 -5.57 -46.21
CA ARG A 339 25.79 -5.10 -44.82
C ARG A 339 25.91 -3.58 -44.69
N ARG A 340 26.85 -2.96 -45.41
CA ARG A 340 27.03 -1.50 -45.40
C ARG A 340 25.84 -0.79 -46.03
N PHE A 341 25.31 -1.31 -47.13
CA PHE A 341 24.08 -0.82 -47.76
C PHE A 341 22.90 -0.86 -46.80
N LEU A 342 22.59 -2.03 -46.21
CA LEU A 342 21.46 -2.20 -45.31
C LEU A 342 21.56 -1.34 -44.05
N SER A 343 22.77 -1.16 -43.50
CA SER A 343 22.98 -0.24 -42.36
C SER A 343 22.66 1.23 -42.68
N ARG A 344 22.64 1.60 -43.97
CA ARG A 344 22.41 2.97 -44.47
C ARG A 344 21.25 3.04 -45.46
N ILE A 345 20.38 2.03 -45.52
CA ILE A 345 19.35 1.90 -46.57
C ILE A 345 18.45 3.13 -46.68
N ARG A 346 18.12 3.77 -45.54
CA ARG A 346 17.32 4.99 -45.52
C ARG A 346 17.99 6.14 -46.29
N LYS A 347 19.32 6.28 -46.16
CA LYS A 347 20.08 7.30 -46.90
C LYS A 347 20.10 6.99 -48.39
N TYR A 348 20.27 5.73 -48.79
CA TYR A 348 20.19 5.33 -50.20
C TYR A 348 18.78 5.58 -50.77
N ASN A 349 17.71 5.25 -50.04
CA ASN A 349 16.34 5.55 -50.45
C ASN A 349 16.10 7.06 -50.61
N SER A 350 16.61 7.89 -49.68
CA SER A 350 16.57 9.35 -49.81
C SER A 350 17.41 9.87 -50.98
N CYS A 351 18.46 9.15 -51.37
CA CYS A 351 19.31 9.51 -52.50
C CYS A 351 18.59 9.34 -53.85
N PHE A 352 17.70 8.36 -53.96
CA PHE A 352 16.96 8.02 -55.18
C PHE A 352 15.50 8.49 -55.20
N GLN A 353 15.06 9.25 -54.19
CA GLN A 353 13.70 9.79 -54.16
C GLN A 353 13.44 10.75 -55.34
N MET A 354 12.36 10.52 -56.09
CA MET A 354 11.95 11.38 -57.22
C MET A 354 11.14 12.59 -56.77
N THR A 355 10.43 12.49 -55.64
CA THR A 355 9.56 13.54 -55.14
C THR A 355 10.07 14.08 -53.82
N SER A 356 9.89 15.36 -53.56
CA SER A 356 10.07 15.90 -52.22
C SER A 356 8.84 15.60 -51.36
N PHE A 357 9.05 15.51 -50.05
CA PHE A 357 7.99 15.32 -49.07
C PHE A 357 7.49 16.69 -48.62
N GLY A 358 6.18 16.94 -48.75
CA GLY A 358 5.57 18.22 -48.41
C GLY A 358 4.46 18.07 -47.36
N VAL A 359 4.40 19.04 -46.46
CA VAL A 359 3.42 19.11 -45.36
C VAL A 359 2.90 20.54 -45.24
N ASP A 360 1.63 20.69 -44.87
CA ASP A 360 1.02 22.01 -44.63
C ASP A 360 1.62 22.69 -43.39
N LYS A 361 1.75 21.92 -42.30
CA LYS A 361 2.32 22.40 -41.04
C LYS A 361 2.99 21.27 -40.28
N GLU A 362 4.29 21.43 -40.05
CA GLU A 362 5.03 20.58 -39.12
C GLU A 362 4.73 21.00 -37.68
N VAL A 363 4.38 20.04 -36.83
CA VAL A 363 4.15 20.24 -35.40
C VAL A 363 5.37 19.72 -34.64
N VAL A 364 6.24 20.65 -34.25
CA VAL A 364 7.40 20.33 -33.42
C VAL A 364 6.93 20.17 -31.97
N LYS A 365 7.02 18.94 -31.44
CA LYS A 365 6.77 18.66 -30.02
C LYS A 365 8.08 18.77 -29.23
N PRO A 366 8.11 19.45 -28.07
CA PRO A 366 9.30 19.48 -27.22
C PRO A 366 9.58 18.07 -26.64
N GLY A 367 10.84 17.62 -26.73
CA GLY A 367 11.29 16.28 -26.30
C GLY A 367 11.81 15.41 -27.45
N PHE A 368 12.27 14.19 -27.15
CA PHE A 368 12.63 13.21 -28.18
C PHE A 368 11.36 12.56 -28.74
N SER A 369 11.04 12.85 -30.00
CA SER A 369 9.97 12.19 -30.74
C SER A 369 10.59 11.40 -31.90
N PRO A 370 10.52 10.06 -31.91
CA PRO A 370 11.03 9.26 -33.04
C PRO A 370 10.18 9.44 -34.31
N THR A 371 9.04 10.15 -34.22
CA THR A 371 8.09 10.42 -35.29
C THR A 371 7.87 11.93 -35.46
N PHE A 372 7.93 12.44 -36.68
CA PHE A 372 7.53 13.82 -36.98
C PHE A 372 5.99 13.91 -36.97
N THR A 373 5.44 14.95 -36.33
CA THR A 373 3.98 15.15 -36.24
C THR A 373 3.55 16.20 -37.26
N ILE A 374 2.50 15.91 -38.02
CA ILE A 374 2.00 16.78 -39.08
C ILE A 374 0.58 17.20 -38.73
N GLN A 375 0.26 18.47 -38.94
CA GLN A 375 -1.12 18.96 -38.94
C GLN A 375 -1.51 19.32 -40.38
N GLY A 376 -2.49 18.61 -40.94
CA GLY A 376 -2.93 18.79 -42.32
C GLY A 376 -2.68 17.56 -43.19
N GLN A 377 -2.61 17.75 -44.51
CA GLN A 377 -2.42 16.66 -45.46
C GLN A 377 -0.95 16.48 -45.82
N VAL A 378 -0.56 15.22 -46.06
CA VAL A 378 0.73 14.86 -46.63
C VAL A 378 0.60 14.79 -48.14
N TYR A 379 1.54 15.43 -48.85
CA TYR A 379 1.59 15.37 -50.29
C TYR A 379 3.03 15.11 -50.77
N HIS A 380 3.14 14.33 -51.84
CA HIS A 380 4.40 14.16 -52.57
C HIS A 380 4.50 15.27 -53.62
N ARG A 381 5.52 16.13 -53.49
CA ARG A 381 5.78 17.23 -54.42
C ARG A 381 6.71 16.77 -55.52
N ILE A 382 6.19 16.70 -56.74
CA ILE A 382 7.00 16.62 -57.94
C ILE A 382 7.38 18.07 -58.31
N GLY A 383 8.67 18.38 -58.23
CA GLY A 383 9.17 19.70 -58.63
C GLY A 383 9.08 19.89 -60.14
N SER A 384 9.46 21.09 -60.61
CA SER A 384 9.68 21.33 -62.04
C SER A 384 10.63 20.29 -62.64
N LEU A 385 10.39 19.87 -63.88
CA LEU A 385 11.31 18.98 -64.59
C LEU A 385 12.65 19.66 -64.84
N LEU A 386 12.67 20.97 -65.06
CA LEU A 386 13.91 21.74 -65.18
C LEU A 386 14.23 22.47 -63.87
N PRO A 387 15.52 22.58 -63.47
CA PRO A 387 15.92 23.41 -62.35
C PRO A 387 15.60 24.89 -62.64
N ALA A 388 15.31 25.64 -61.59
CA ALA A 388 15.19 27.09 -61.71
C ALA A 388 16.54 27.72 -62.08
N ASN A 389 16.51 28.94 -62.63
CA ASN A 389 17.73 29.68 -62.99
C ASN A 389 18.71 29.73 -61.81
N ASN A 390 19.95 29.28 -62.05
CA ASN A 390 21.04 29.19 -61.06
C ASN A 390 20.82 28.18 -59.89
N GLU A 391 19.80 27.32 -59.95
CA GLU A 391 19.66 26.22 -58.99
C GLU A 391 20.28 24.92 -59.49
N GLN A 392 20.84 24.15 -58.55
CA GLN A 392 21.36 22.82 -58.84
C GLN A 392 20.22 21.80 -58.95
N PRO A 393 20.31 20.79 -59.83
CA PRO A 393 19.32 19.72 -59.95
C PRO A 393 19.08 18.98 -58.63
N LYS A 394 17.81 18.70 -58.31
CA LYS A 394 17.39 17.94 -57.12
C LYS A 394 16.27 16.94 -57.46
N PHE A 395 16.14 15.90 -56.65
CA PHE A 395 15.06 14.91 -56.74
C PHE A 395 14.96 14.29 -58.15
N LEU A 396 13.78 14.34 -58.80
CA LEU A 396 13.53 13.84 -60.15
C LEU A 396 14.52 14.39 -61.19
N GLN A 397 14.99 15.63 -61.03
CA GLN A 397 15.91 16.28 -61.98
C GLN A 397 17.28 15.57 -62.06
N LEU A 398 17.69 14.88 -61.00
CA LEU A 398 18.96 14.14 -60.94
C LEU A 398 18.98 12.88 -61.83
N TYR A 399 17.90 12.58 -62.55
CA TYR A 399 17.82 11.44 -63.45
C TYR A 399 17.99 11.82 -64.92
N PHE A 400 18.16 13.11 -65.25
CA PHE A 400 18.28 13.53 -66.65
C PHE A 400 19.01 14.88 -66.86
N MET A 401 19.49 15.55 -65.81
CA MET A 401 20.16 16.86 -65.91
C MET A 401 21.70 16.78 -65.96
N GLY A 402 22.28 15.65 -66.37
CA GLY A 402 23.73 15.48 -66.52
C GLY A 402 24.13 14.09 -67.01
N ASP A 403 25.43 13.83 -67.05
CA ASP A 403 25.95 12.48 -67.28
C ASP A 403 25.91 11.62 -66.00
N GLU A 404 26.18 10.33 -66.16
CA GLU A 404 26.13 9.36 -65.07
C GLU A 404 26.97 9.76 -63.85
N GLU A 405 28.18 10.29 -64.09
CA GLU A 405 29.13 10.66 -63.04
C GLU A 405 28.65 11.91 -62.30
N TYR A 406 28.15 12.91 -63.03
CA TYR A 406 27.56 14.12 -62.45
C TYR A 406 26.34 13.79 -61.59
N GLU A 407 25.42 12.94 -62.07
CA GLU A 407 24.25 12.52 -61.30
C GLU A 407 24.66 11.86 -59.97
N ALA A 408 25.64 10.95 -60.00
CA ALA A 408 26.13 10.24 -58.82
C ALA A 408 26.85 11.18 -57.83
N ASP A 409 27.66 12.11 -58.32
CA ASP A 409 28.35 13.10 -57.50
C ASP A 409 27.35 14.04 -56.81
N ARG A 410 26.36 14.54 -57.55
CA ARG A 410 25.29 15.38 -57.00
C ARG A 410 24.50 14.64 -55.93
N ARG A 411 24.20 13.35 -56.15
CA ARG A 411 23.56 12.46 -55.18
C ARG A 411 24.36 12.32 -53.88
N CYS A 412 25.68 12.14 -53.98
CA CYS A 412 26.58 12.02 -52.82
C CYS A 412 26.79 13.37 -52.10
N GLN A 413 26.73 14.50 -52.83
CA GLN A 413 26.77 15.83 -52.24
C GLN A 413 25.50 16.15 -51.46
N ASN A 414 24.33 15.76 -51.99
CA ASN A 414 23.04 15.99 -51.35
C ASN A 414 22.84 15.11 -50.10
N ILE A 415 23.36 13.87 -50.09
CA ILE A 415 23.21 12.92 -48.98
C ILE A 415 24.59 12.39 -48.56
N GLN A 416 25.08 12.85 -47.41
CA GLN A 416 26.41 12.47 -46.91
C GLN A 416 26.45 11.08 -46.27
N GLY A 417 27.62 10.43 -46.38
CA GLY A 417 27.92 9.14 -45.75
C GLY A 417 27.35 7.93 -46.48
N ILE A 418 27.18 8.02 -47.80
CA ILE A 418 26.85 6.92 -48.71
C ILE A 418 28.06 6.59 -49.59
N GLU A 419 28.11 5.37 -50.14
CA GLU A 419 29.22 4.91 -50.97
C GLU A 419 28.89 5.14 -52.44
N ARG A 420 29.73 5.95 -53.09
CA ARG A 420 29.53 6.38 -54.48
C ARG A 420 29.40 5.23 -55.46
N ASP A 421 30.20 4.17 -55.29
CA ASP A 421 30.16 2.98 -56.14
C ASP A 421 28.78 2.28 -56.07
N THR A 422 28.23 2.12 -54.86
CA THR A 422 26.88 1.56 -54.68
C THR A 422 25.80 2.48 -55.27
N VAL A 423 25.95 3.80 -55.18
CA VAL A 423 25.06 4.77 -55.85
C VAL A 423 25.09 4.56 -57.36
N LEU A 424 26.28 4.46 -57.98
CA LEU A 424 26.41 4.22 -59.41
C LEU A 424 25.73 2.91 -59.86
N LYS A 425 25.95 1.81 -59.14
CA LYS A 425 25.34 0.51 -59.49
C LYS A 425 23.80 0.58 -59.43
N ILE A 426 23.23 1.19 -58.39
CA ILE A 426 21.78 1.36 -58.26
C ILE A 426 21.24 2.32 -59.33
N GLN A 427 21.96 3.40 -59.61
CA GLN A 427 21.58 4.37 -60.64
C GLN A 427 21.50 3.71 -62.02
N ARG A 428 22.50 2.91 -62.40
CA ARG A 428 22.52 2.14 -63.66
C ARG A 428 21.31 1.24 -63.79
N MET A 429 21.05 0.43 -62.76
CA MET A 429 19.88 -0.45 -62.70
C MET A 429 18.57 0.35 -62.85
N LEU A 430 18.45 1.50 -62.20
CA LEU A 430 17.26 2.35 -62.32
C LEU A 430 17.11 2.90 -63.75
N HIS A 431 18.16 3.41 -64.38
CA HIS A 431 18.09 3.90 -65.76
C HIS A 431 17.72 2.80 -66.75
N GLU A 432 18.17 1.57 -66.52
CA GLU A 432 17.90 0.42 -67.39
C GLU A 432 16.45 -0.08 -67.25
N HIS A 433 15.98 -0.29 -66.02
CA HIS A 433 14.72 -0.99 -65.76
C HIS A 433 13.53 -0.08 -65.40
N ASN A 434 13.77 1.16 -64.93
CA ASN A 434 12.70 2.03 -64.46
C ASN A 434 12.01 2.77 -65.61
N ARG A 435 10.83 2.27 -66.00
CA ARG A 435 9.99 2.87 -67.06
C ARG A 435 9.63 4.33 -66.84
N LEU A 436 9.53 4.79 -65.59
CA LEU A 436 9.20 6.20 -65.30
C LEU A 436 10.34 7.12 -65.71
N ILE A 437 11.59 6.74 -65.44
CA ILE A 437 12.77 7.51 -65.86
C ILE A 437 12.77 7.68 -67.38
N ASN A 438 12.54 6.58 -68.10
CA ASN A 438 12.48 6.62 -69.57
C ASN A 438 11.32 7.48 -70.06
N THR A 439 10.15 7.40 -69.41
CA THR A 439 8.99 8.24 -69.75
C THR A 439 9.30 9.74 -69.56
N PHE A 440 9.94 10.12 -68.45
CA PHE A 440 10.32 11.51 -68.20
C PHE A 440 11.41 12.01 -69.16
N LYS A 441 12.42 11.17 -69.45
CA LYS A 441 13.46 11.50 -70.45
C LYS A 441 12.84 11.74 -71.83
N THR A 442 11.99 10.84 -72.30
CA THR A 442 11.29 11.01 -73.58
C THR A 442 10.37 12.24 -73.58
N ALA A 443 9.72 12.55 -72.47
CA ALA A 443 8.89 13.75 -72.35
C ALA A 443 9.72 15.04 -72.42
N LEU A 444 10.90 15.06 -71.81
CA LEU A 444 11.84 16.18 -71.88
C LEU A 444 12.41 16.40 -73.28
N GLU A 445 12.83 15.32 -73.96
CA GLU A 445 13.33 15.38 -75.33
C GLU A 445 12.27 15.89 -76.32
N ARG A 446 10.99 15.62 -76.04
CA ARG A 446 9.85 16.02 -76.88
C ARG A 446 9.20 17.33 -76.44
N MET A 447 9.73 17.99 -75.41
CA MET A 447 9.14 19.22 -74.89
C MET A 447 9.24 20.34 -75.94
N PRO A 448 8.12 20.95 -76.36
CA PRO A 448 8.16 22.12 -77.23
C PRO A 448 8.81 23.30 -76.50
N GLY A 449 9.42 24.25 -77.24
CA GLY A 449 10.10 25.42 -76.67
C GLY A 449 9.22 26.34 -75.79
N GLU A 450 9.84 27.35 -75.17
CA GLU A 450 9.40 28.07 -73.96
C GLU A 450 8.04 28.82 -73.97
N ASP A 451 7.23 28.77 -75.03
CA ASP A 451 6.07 29.67 -75.19
C ASP A 451 4.71 29.10 -74.74
N TYR A 452 4.69 28.07 -73.90
CA TYR A 452 3.43 27.48 -73.43
C TYR A 452 3.22 27.69 -71.93
N ARG A 453 2.29 28.60 -71.59
CA ARG A 453 1.83 28.84 -70.21
C ARG A 453 0.48 28.16 -69.98
N LEU A 454 0.48 27.06 -69.23
CA LEU A 454 -0.75 26.45 -68.74
C LEU A 454 -1.31 27.26 -67.56
N VAL A 455 -2.44 27.96 -67.77
CA VAL A 455 -3.14 28.71 -66.71
C VAL A 455 -4.39 27.94 -66.32
N MET A 456 -4.40 27.37 -65.11
CA MET A 456 -5.60 26.74 -64.54
C MET A 456 -6.40 27.77 -63.76
N HIS A 457 -7.64 28.02 -64.17
CA HIS A 457 -8.58 28.88 -63.47
C HIS A 457 -9.67 28.03 -62.80
N PRO A 458 -9.47 27.58 -61.56
CA PRO A 458 -10.43 26.71 -60.87
C PRO A 458 -11.78 27.39 -60.60
N ASP A 459 -11.78 28.73 -60.51
CA ASP A 459 -12.97 29.53 -60.16
C ASP A 459 -13.66 30.17 -61.38
N ARG A 460 -13.20 29.88 -62.60
CA ARG A 460 -13.74 30.53 -63.81
C ARG A 460 -14.96 29.75 -64.31
N THR A 461 -16.11 30.41 -64.31
CA THR A 461 -17.31 29.92 -64.99
C THR A 461 -17.11 29.92 -66.51
N PRO A 462 -17.48 28.83 -67.22
CA PRO A 462 -17.46 28.82 -68.68
C PRO A 462 -18.31 29.95 -69.26
N SER A 463 -17.84 30.56 -70.35
CA SER A 463 -18.54 31.68 -70.99
C SER A 463 -19.97 31.29 -71.39
N GLY A 464 -20.96 32.03 -70.88
CA GLY A 464 -22.39 31.79 -71.15
C GLY A 464 -23.11 30.86 -70.16
N GLU A 465 -22.42 30.32 -69.15
CA GLU A 465 -23.00 29.41 -68.15
C GLU A 465 -23.10 30.07 -66.76
N HIS A 466 -24.08 29.63 -65.95
CA HIS A 466 -24.34 30.20 -64.62
C HIS A 466 -23.42 29.60 -63.55
N GLU A 467 -22.89 30.45 -62.65
CA GLU A 467 -22.02 30.10 -61.51
C GLU A 467 -22.54 29.00 -60.56
N ARG A 468 -23.84 28.66 -60.60
CA ARG A 468 -24.47 27.68 -59.70
C ARG A 468 -24.67 26.31 -60.35
N ARG A 469 -24.26 26.15 -61.62
CA ARG A 469 -24.49 24.92 -62.40
C ARG A 469 -23.36 23.91 -62.25
N TYR A 470 -22.16 24.34 -61.89
CA TYR A 470 -20.97 23.51 -61.74
C TYR A 470 -20.41 23.65 -60.33
N ASN A 471 -20.32 22.54 -59.60
CA ASN A 471 -19.60 22.48 -58.33
C ASN A 471 -18.09 22.50 -58.60
N ALA A 472 -17.30 23.06 -57.67
CA ALA A 472 -15.85 22.90 -57.70
C ALA A 472 -15.49 21.39 -57.77
N PRO A 473 -14.54 20.98 -58.64
CA PRO A 473 -14.23 19.57 -58.80
C PRO A 473 -13.79 18.94 -57.47
N LEU A 474 -14.44 17.84 -57.08
CA LEU A 474 -14.11 17.04 -55.88
C LEU A 474 -13.02 15.98 -56.15
N ILE A 475 -12.52 15.92 -57.38
CA ILE A 475 -11.54 14.94 -57.85
C ILE A 475 -10.13 15.54 -57.79
N ASN A 476 -9.15 14.73 -57.36
CA ASN A 476 -7.75 15.12 -57.23
C ASN A 476 -6.98 15.14 -58.58
N GLU A 477 -7.69 14.96 -59.69
CA GLU A 477 -7.12 14.89 -61.04
C GLU A 477 -7.66 16.07 -61.86
N VAL A 478 -6.76 16.79 -62.53
CA VAL A 478 -7.10 17.94 -63.38
C VAL A 478 -6.65 17.64 -64.79
N ALA A 479 -7.58 17.68 -65.75
CA ALA A 479 -7.28 17.62 -67.18
C ALA A 479 -7.26 19.04 -67.74
N ALA A 480 -6.19 19.40 -68.46
CA ALA A 480 -6.07 20.69 -69.13
C ALA A 480 -6.53 20.58 -70.58
N MET A 481 -7.41 21.48 -71.01
CA MET A 481 -7.84 21.61 -72.41
C MET A 481 -7.31 22.94 -72.97
N VAL A 482 -6.41 22.86 -73.95
CA VAL A 482 -5.85 24.03 -74.64
C VAL A 482 -6.78 24.44 -75.79
N THR A 483 -7.18 25.70 -75.87
CA THR A 483 -8.08 26.22 -76.92
C THR A 483 -7.45 27.39 -77.72
N GLY A 484 -7.34 27.21 -79.05
CA GLY A 484 -6.96 28.18 -80.10
C GLY A 484 -5.52 27.98 -80.66
N GLU A 485 -5.22 27.95 -81.97
CA GLU A 485 -5.96 27.61 -83.20
C GLU A 485 -5.24 26.43 -83.91
N GLN A 486 -6.04 25.55 -84.54
CA GLN A 486 -5.69 24.34 -85.33
C GLN A 486 -4.63 23.37 -84.76
N PHE A 487 -5.03 22.62 -83.72
CA PHE A 487 -4.43 21.32 -83.41
C PHE A 487 -5.48 20.21 -83.59
N ALA A 488 -5.20 19.23 -84.44
CA ALA A 488 -5.85 17.92 -84.43
C ALA A 488 -4.73 16.88 -84.24
N SER A 489 -4.68 16.00 -83.24
CA SER A 489 -5.67 15.55 -82.23
C SER A 489 -4.99 14.82 -81.05
N ARG A 490 -5.33 15.21 -79.81
CA ARG A 490 -5.65 14.45 -78.57
C ARG A 490 -4.71 13.39 -77.94
N ASP A 491 -4.89 13.24 -76.61
CA ASP A 491 -4.10 12.44 -75.64
C ASP A 491 -4.38 10.91 -75.59
N ILE A 492 -5.28 10.37 -76.41
CA ILE A 492 -5.40 8.91 -76.60
C ILE A 492 -5.40 8.62 -78.11
N VAL A 493 -4.47 7.79 -78.56
CA VAL A 493 -4.36 7.34 -79.95
C VAL A 493 -4.45 5.81 -80.01
N TYR A 494 -5.54 5.27 -80.57
CA TYR A 494 -5.64 3.84 -80.92
C TYR A 494 -4.89 3.56 -82.22
N ARG A 495 -4.05 2.51 -82.26
CA ARG A 495 -3.39 2.06 -83.49
C ARG A 495 -3.70 0.58 -83.78
N PRO A 496 -4.04 0.19 -85.03
CA PRO A 496 -4.13 -1.20 -85.43
C PRO A 496 -2.72 -1.78 -85.66
N GLU A 497 -2.53 -3.03 -85.22
CA GLU A 497 -1.29 -3.80 -85.42
C GLU A 497 -1.24 -4.29 -86.89
N MET A 498 -0.17 -3.97 -87.62
CA MET A 498 0.07 -4.54 -88.95
C MET A 498 1.51 -5.05 -89.06
N THR A 499 1.58 -6.33 -89.40
CA THR A 499 2.75 -7.11 -89.81
C THR A 499 3.31 -6.66 -91.16
N HIS A 500 4.63 -6.48 -91.15
CA HIS A 500 5.63 -6.33 -92.22
C HIS A 500 5.45 -5.27 -93.30
#